data_AF-A0A955S597-F1
#
_entry.id   AF-A0A955S597-F1
#
_cell.length_a   1.000
_cell.length_b   1.000
_cell.length_c   1.000
_cell.angle_alpha   90.00
_cell.angle_beta   90.00
_cell.angle_gamma   90.00
#
_symmetry.space_group_name_H-M   'P 1'
#
loop_
_entity.id
_entity.type
_entity.pdbx_description
1 polymer ?
#
loop_
_entity_poly.entity_id
_entity_poly.type
_entity_poly.pdbx_seq_one_letter_code
_entity_poly.pdbx_strand_id
1 'polypeptide(L)'
;MVKGKTLNELSALCHGIAVEKGFWETERNIGEALMLIVTELAEAMEAHRKQDDANFKEELADSFIRLLDLCGGLKIDIEDEIHKKSLVNKKRPYKHGKIC
;
A
#
# COMPACT_ATOMS: atom_id res chain seq x y z
N MET A 1 2.60 -12.67 13.79
CA MET A 1 1.12 -12.62 13.85
C MET A 1 0.67 -11.17 13.68
N VAL A 2 -0.16 -10.89 12.66
CA VAL A 2 -0.66 -9.55 12.26
C VAL A 2 -2.08 -9.25 12.79
N LYS A 3 -2.78 -10.26 13.33
CA LYS A 3 -4.18 -10.14 13.78
C LYS A 3 -4.34 -9.11 14.91
N GLY A 4 -5.21 -8.13 14.70
CA GLY A 4 -5.58 -7.12 15.70
C GLY A 4 -4.77 -5.82 15.65
N LYS A 5 -3.88 -5.65 14.66
CA LYS A 5 -3.13 -4.40 14.47
C LYS A 5 -3.92 -3.35 13.69
N THR A 6 -3.72 -2.08 14.03
CA THR A 6 -4.20 -0.92 13.24
C THR A 6 -3.38 -0.76 11.97
N LEU A 7 -3.84 0.05 11.01
CA LEU A 7 -3.05 0.32 9.80
C LEU A 7 -1.76 1.07 10.11
N ASN A 8 -1.78 1.97 11.10
CA ASN A 8 -0.60 2.69 11.54
C ASN A 8 0.42 1.77 12.23
N GLU A 9 -0.03 0.78 13.00
CA GLU A 9 0.86 -0.23 13.58
C GLU A 9 1.48 -1.13 12.50
N LEU A 10 0.73 -1.42 11.43
CA LEU A 10 1.27 -2.16 10.29
C LEU A 10 2.25 -1.33 9.47
N SER A 11 1.96 -0.04 9.28
CA SER A 11 2.88 0.91 8.65
C SER A 11 4.19 1.00 9.41
N ALA A 12 4.15 1.13 10.74
CA ALA A 12 5.34 1.13 11.58
C ALA A 12 6.11 -0.19 11.50
N LEU A 13 5.42 -1.33 11.45
CA LEU A 13 6.05 -2.66 11.29
C LEU A 13 6.76 -2.79 9.94
N CYS A 14 6.07 -2.51 8.83
CA CYS A 14 6.62 -2.60 7.47
C CYS A 14 7.82 -1.66 7.32
N HIS A 15 7.70 -0.43 7.82
CA HIS A 15 8.79 0.54 7.77
C HIS A 15 9.99 0.11 8.62
N GLY A 16 9.76 -0.41 9.84
CA GLY A 16 10.83 -0.94 10.68
C GLY A 16 11.62 -2.05 9.99
N ILE A 17 10.92 -2.99 9.34
CA ILE A 17 11.55 -4.05 8.55
C ILE A 17 12.35 -3.46 7.38
N ALA A 18 11.81 -2.48 6.65
CA ALA A 18 12.50 -1.86 5.53
C ALA A 18 13.78 -1.13 5.96
N VAL A 19 13.75 -0.44 7.11
CA VAL A 19 14.91 0.19 7.75
C VAL A 19 15.96 -0.86 8.13
N GLU A 20 15.56 -1.96 8.77
CA GLU A 20 16.45 -3.07 9.13
C GLU A 20 17.13 -3.71 7.90
N LYS A 21 16.48 -3.65 6.73
CA LYS A 21 17.00 -4.14 5.46
C LYS A 21 17.80 -3.10 4.66
N GLY A 22 18.01 -1.90 5.20
CA GLY A 22 18.85 -0.87 4.60
C GLY A 22 18.16 -0.04 3.51
N PHE A 23 16.84 -0.16 3.32
CA PHE A 23 16.12 0.57 2.28
C PHE A 23 15.97 2.08 2.55
N TRP A 24 16.33 2.53 3.76
CA TRP A 24 16.21 3.91 4.24
C TRP A 24 17.54 4.45 4.83
N GLU A 25 18.69 3.87 4.45
CA GLU A 25 20.01 4.40 4.87
C GLU A 25 20.31 5.78 4.28
N THR A 26 19.69 6.11 3.15
CA THR A 26 19.77 7.39 2.48
C THR A 26 18.37 7.99 2.30
N GLU A 27 18.31 9.26 1.88
CA GLU A 27 17.05 9.89 1.53
C GLU A 27 16.33 9.08 0.44
N ARG A 28 15.11 8.64 0.74
CA ARG A 28 14.31 7.80 -0.16
C ARG A 28 13.79 8.64 -1.33
N ASN A 29 14.08 8.19 -2.55
CA ASN A 29 13.45 8.77 -3.73
C ASN A 29 11.97 8.35 -3.80
N ILE A 30 11.07 9.32 -3.62
CA ILE A 30 9.62 9.07 -3.57
C ILE A 30 9.08 8.60 -4.92
N GLY A 31 9.60 9.12 -6.03
CA GLY A 31 9.19 8.68 -7.36
C GLY A 31 9.53 7.21 -7.62
N GLU A 32 10.72 6.79 -7.21
CA GLU A 32 11.15 5.39 -7.29
C GLU A 32 10.29 4.49 -6.39
N ALA A 33 10.06 4.89 -5.15
CA ALA A 33 9.23 4.13 -4.21
C ALA A 33 7.79 3.93 -4.74
N LEU A 34 7.19 4.99 -5.30
CA LEU A 34 5.88 4.91 -5.93
C LEU A 34 5.88 3.96 -7.13
N MET A 35 6.97 3.95 -7.91
CA MET A 35 7.05 3.08 -9.09
C MET A 35 7.25 1.61 -8.73
N LEU A 36 7.96 1.31 -7.64
CA LEU A 36 8.04 -0.06 -7.10
C LEU A 36 6.65 -0.57 -6.70
N ILE A 37 5.82 0.25 -6.05
CA ILE A 37 4.43 -0.14 -5.70
C ILE A 37 3.61 -0.45 -6.97
N VAL A 38 3.77 0.35 -8.03
CA VAL A 38 3.06 0.13 -9.29
C VAL A 38 3.51 -1.17 -9.96
N THR A 39 4.79 -1.54 -9.85
CA THR A 39 5.30 -2.81 -10.38
C THR A 39 4.62 -4.01 -9.71
N GLU A 40 4.44 -4.01 -8.39
CA GLU A 40 3.72 -5.10 -7.68
C GLU A 40 2.28 -5.25 -8.19
N LEU A 41 1.60 -4.13 -8.49
CA LEU A 41 0.26 -4.18 -9.08
C LEU A 41 0.27 -4.70 -10.52
N ALA A 42 1.33 -4.45 -11.28
CA ALA A 42 1.51 -5.01 -12.62
C ALA A 42 1.79 -6.52 -12.56
N GLU A 43 2.57 -6.98 -11.58
CA GLU A 43 2.83 -8.40 -11.31
C GLU A 43 1.56 -9.13 -10.87
N ALA A 44 0.75 -8.50 -10.00
CA ALA A 44 -0.58 -9.01 -9.64
C ALA A 44 -1.47 -9.17 -10.90
N MET A 45 -1.49 -8.19 -11.79
CA MET A 45 -2.26 -8.28 -13.04
C MET A 45 -1.76 -9.41 -13.94
N GLU A 46 -0.43 -9.60 -14.04
CA GLU A 46 0.17 -10.68 -14.81
C GLU A 46 -0.16 -12.07 -14.21
N ALA A 47 -0.11 -12.20 -12.88
CA ALA A 47 -0.53 -13.41 -12.17
C ALA A 47 -2.01 -13.73 -12.42
N HIS A 48 -2.88 -12.73 -12.34
CA HIS A 48 -4.30 -12.88 -12.66
C HIS A 48 -4.52 -13.37 -14.09
N ARG A 49 -3.79 -12.79 -15.08
CA ARG A 49 -3.85 -13.21 -16.49
C ARG A 49 -3.43 -14.66 -16.68
N LYS A 50 -2.47 -15.14 -15.89
CA LYS A 50 -1.98 -16.53 -15.87
C LYS A 50 -2.85 -17.48 -15.04
N GLN A 51 -3.90 -16.98 -14.38
CA GLN A 51 -4.72 -17.74 -13.43
C GLN A 51 -3.91 -18.31 -12.25
N ASP A 52 -2.83 -17.63 -11.88
CA ASP A 52 -2.01 -17.95 -10.71
C ASP A 52 -2.55 -17.21 -9.49
N ASP A 53 -3.54 -17.82 -8.82
CA ASP A 53 -4.20 -17.23 -7.64
C ASP A 53 -3.27 -17.09 -6.43
N ALA A 54 -2.28 -17.98 -6.30
CA ALA A 54 -1.31 -17.89 -5.21
C ALA A 54 -0.43 -16.66 -5.39
N ASN A 55 0.19 -16.51 -6.58
CA ASN A 55 1.02 -15.34 -6.87
C ASN A 55 0.19 -14.05 -6.84
N PHE A 56 -1.03 -14.05 -7.38
CA PHE A 56 -1.90 -12.88 -7.33
C PHE A 56 -2.11 -12.33 -5.92
N LYS A 57 -2.32 -13.21 -4.93
CA LYS A 57 -2.49 -12.82 -3.52
C LYS A 57 -1.20 -12.31 -2.90
N GLU A 58 -0.07 -12.90 -3.27
CA GLU A 58 1.27 -12.49 -2.82
C GLU A 58 1.60 -11.08 -3.31
N GLU A 59 1.47 -10.81 -4.61
CA GLU A 59 1.76 -9.49 -5.20
C GLU A 59 0.83 -8.40 -4.66
N LEU A 60 -0.44 -8.74 -4.38
CA LEU A 60 -1.34 -7.82 -3.69
C LEU A 60 -0.83 -7.48 -2.28
N ALA A 61 -0.35 -8.47 -1.53
CA ALA A 61 0.22 -8.23 -0.20
C ALA A 61 1.48 -7.36 -0.29
N ASP A 62 2.35 -7.60 -1.26
CA ASP A 62 3.57 -6.82 -1.47
C ASP A 62 3.27 -5.36 -1.82
N SER A 63 2.23 -5.11 -2.62
CA SER A 63 1.74 -3.75 -2.88
C SER A 63 1.35 -3.02 -1.59
N PHE A 64 0.67 -3.70 -0.66
CA PHE A 64 0.32 -3.13 0.65
C PHE A 64 1.55 -2.91 1.53
N ILE A 65 2.48 -3.87 1.57
CA ILE A 65 3.71 -3.75 2.36
C ILE A 65 4.52 -2.53 1.92
N ARG A 66 4.70 -2.33 0.60
CA ARG A 66 5.42 -1.17 0.07
C ARG A 66 4.69 0.14 0.33
N LEU A 67 3.36 0.17 0.20
CA LEU A 67 2.55 1.34 0.54
C LEU A 67 2.69 1.71 2.02
N LEU A 68 2.62 0.71 2.90
CA LEU A 68 2.68 0.88 4.35
C LEU A 68 4.09 1.28 4.83
N ASP A 69 5.15 0.73 4.23
CA ASP A 69 6.53 1.19 4.43
C ASP A 69 6.67 2.66 4.04
N LEU A 70 6.23 3.03 2.83
CA LEU A 70 6.31 4.42 2.36
C LEU A 70 5.55 5.38 3.29
N CYS A 71 4.35 5.02 3.75
CA CYS A 71 3.60 5.80 4.73
C CYS A 71 4.39 5.96 6.04
N GLY A 72 5.02 4.90 6.53
CA GLY A 72 5.78 4.90 7.77
C GLY A 72 7.01 5.79 7.69
N GLY A 73 7.79 5.67 6.61
CA GLY A 73 8.96 6.51 6.38
C GLY A 73 8.63 7.98 6.13
N LEU A 74 7.47 8.27 5.53
CA LEU A 74 6.97 9.64 5.37
C LEU A 74 6.19 10.17 6.58
N LYS A 75 6.00 9.36 7.64
CA LYS A 75 5.22 9.70 8.83
C LYS A 75 3.78 10.12 8.51
N ILE A 76 3.17 9.43 7.55
CA ILE A 76 1.77 9.63 7.17
C ILE A 76 0.87 8.80 8.09
N ASP A 77 -0.07 9.46 8.77
CA ASP A 77 -1.16 8.79 9.47
C ASP A 77 -2.18 8.26 8.45
N ILE A 78 -1.88 7.10 7.88
CA ILE A 78 -2.66 6.54 6.78
C ILE A 78 -4.07 6.14 7.23
N GLU A 79 -4.24 5.77 8.50
CA GLU A 79 -5.54 5.43 9.06
C GLU A 79 -6.47 6.65 9.12
N ASP A 80 -5.98 7.79 9.61
CA ASP A 80 -6.76 9.04 9.63
C ASP A 80 -7.05 9.57 8.22
N GLU A 81 -6.08 9.51 7.30
CA GLU A 81 -6.29 9.92 5.91
C GLU A 81 -7.34 9.05 5.19
N ILE A 82 -7.33 7.74 5.43
CA ILE A 82 -8.38 6.83 4.93
C ILE A 82 -9.74 7.18 5.55
N HIS A 83 -9.80 7.46 6.85
CA HIS A 83 -11.03 7.82 7.53
C HIS A 83 -11.62 9.13 6.97
N LYS A 84 -10.82 10.20 6.87
CA LYS A 84 -11.20 11.47 6.24
C LYS A 84 -11.72 11.25 4.82
N LYS A 85 -10.98 10.49 4.01
CA LYS A 85 -11.36 10.23 2.61
C LYS A 85 -12.66 9.44 2.50
N SER A 86 -12.87 8.48 3.38
CA SER A 86 -14.08 7.66 3.43
C SER A 86 -15.33 8.50 3.75
N LEU A 87 -15.22 9.44 4.68
CA LEU A 87 -16.30 10.40 5.00
C LEU A 87 -16.65 11.28 3.80
N VAL A 88 -15.66 11.71 3.02
CA VAL A 88 -15.90 12.44 1.76
C VAL A 88 -16.59 11.53 0.74
N ASN A 89 -16.07 10.32 0.49
CA ASN A 89 -16.60 9.38 -0.49
C ASN A 89 -18.06 8.99 -0.20
N LYS A 90 -18.43 8.84 1.08
CA LYS A 90 -19.80 8.53 1.54
C LYS A 90 -20.82 9.58 1.12
N LYS A 91 -20.42 10.85 0.98
CA LYS A 91 -21.31 11.96 0.63
C LYS A 91 -21.50 12.14 -0.87
N ARG A 92 -20.67 11.49 -1.68
CA ARG A 92 -20.66 11.72 -3.11
C ARG A 92 -21.78 10.89 -3.80
N PRO A 93 -22.32 11.34 -4.95
CA PRO A 93 -23.42 10.66 -5.64
C PRO A 93 -23.03 9.27 -6.16
N TYR A 94 -23.98 8.45 -6.57
CA TYR A 94 -23.67 7.14 -7.14
C TYR A 94 -22.67 7.24 -8.31
N LYS A 95 -21.60 6.44 -8.25
CA LYS A 95 -20.43 6.43 -9.16
C LYS A 95 -19.68 7.76 -9.36
N HIS A 96 -20.10 8.86 -8.74
CA HIS A 96 -19.48 10.19 -8.94
C HIS A 96 -19.44 10.60 -10.42
N GLY A 97 -20.42 10.14 -11.23
CA GLY A 97 -20.44 10.35 -12.68
C GLY A 97 -19.47 9.48 -13.48
N LYS A 98 -18.79 8.50 -12.86
CA LYS A 98 -17.94 7.53 -13.56
C LYS A 98 -18.76 6.42 -14.20
N ILE A 99 -18.30 5.93 -15.34
CA ILE A 99 -18.97 4.88 -16.12
C ILE A 99 -18.43 3.50 -15.73
N CYS A 100 -17.12 3.43 -15.45
CA CYS A 100 -16.46 2.27 -14.84
C CYS A 100 -16.69 2.22 -13.33
#